data_AF-A0A3Q7XSQ6-F1
#
_entry.id   AF-A0A3Q7XSQ6-F1
#
_cell.length_a   1.000
_cell.length_b   1.000
_cell.length_c   1.000
_cell.angle_alpha   90.00
_cell.angle_beta   90.00
_cell.angle_gamma   90.00
#
_symmetry.space_group_name_H-M   'P 1'
#
loop_
_entity.id
_entity.type
_entity.pdbx_description
1 polymer ?
#
loop_
_entity_poly.entity_id
_entity_poly.type
_entity_poly.pdbx_seq_one_letter_code
_entity_poly.pdbx_strand_id
1 'polypeptide(L)'
;MLHSLIINDCLRFQSLPTLPSNLQCLFTSNCPQMKPLNLDPQMLWKTFESHMNQKEEDRPHLWVTNPGREIPPWFNNQKVDFIKPFHHPYNKLLSCDSMASIKVEVPDHCQSSKWWGIAICLALEPLTMQHNSSSPSHVFDS
;
A
#
# COMPACT_ATOMS: atom_id res chain seq x y z
N MET A 1 15.27 16.59 -9.04
CA MET A 1 15.02 15.13 -9.12
C MET A 1 13.73 14.85 -8.34
N LEU A 2 12.81 14.04 -8.88
CA LEU A 2 11.51 13.80 -8.24
C LEU A 2 11.58 12.53 -7.38
N HIS A 3 11.42 12.67 -6.07
CA HIS A 3 11.44 11.54 -5.12
C HIS A 3 10.05 11.16 -4.59
N SER A 4 9.15 12.13 -4.49
CA SER A 4 7.77 11.91 -4.04
C SER A 4 6.80 12.54 -5.02
N LEU A 5 5.77 11.78 -5.39
CA LEU A 5 4.65 12.23 -6.19
C LEU A 5 3.35 11.97 -5.43
N ILE A 6 2.57 13.01 -5.19
CA ILE A 6 1.29 12.94 -4.50
C ILE A 6 0.23 13.48 -5.45
N ILE A 7 -0.81 12.68 -5.69
CA ILE A 7 -1.92 13.01 -6.60
C ILE A 7 -3.23 12.84 -5.83
N ASN A 8 -3.88 13.95 -5.52
CA ASN A 8 -5.10 13.97 -4.73
C ASN A 8 -6.24 14.59 -5.54
N ASP A 9 -7.45 14.09 -5.34
CA ASP A 9 -8.70 14.68 -5.82
C ASP A 9 -8.76 14.92 -7.35
N CYS A 10 -7.99 14.14 -8.11
CA CYS A 10 -7.91 14.30 -9.55
C CYS A 10 -8.98 13.46 -10.26
N LEU A 11 -10.17 14.06 -10.43
CA LEU A 11 -11.37 13.40 -10.95
C LEU A 11 -11.24 12.81 -12.36
N ARG A 12 -10.36 13.37 -13.19
CA ARG A 12 -10.14 12.96 -14.59
C ARG A 12 -8.80 12.27 -14.82
N PHE A 13 -8.03 12.05 -13.77
CA PHE A 13 -6.71 11.45 -13.88
C PHE A 13 -6.86 9.95 -14.12
N GLN A 14 -6.35 9.45 -15.25
CA GLN A 14 -6.57 8.07 -15.68
C GLN A 14 -5.37 7.16 -15.50
N SER A 15 -4.16 7.69 -15.68
CA SER A 15 -2.95 6.88 -15.68
C SER A 15 -1.73 7.75 -15.47
N LEU A 16 -0.73 7.19 -14.79
CA LEU A 16 0.61 7.77 -14.81
C LEU A 16 1.35 7.36 -16.08
N PRO A 17 2.25 8.22 -16.59
CA PRO A 17 3.31 7.77 -17.48
C PRO A 17 4.26 6.82 -16.71
N THR A 18 5.32 6.35 -17.37
CA THR A 18 6.36 5.54 -16.72
C THR A 18 6.89 6.20 -15.45
N LEU A 19 7.00 5.44 -14.36
CA LEU A 19 7.49 5.96 -13.08
C LEU A 19 8.95 6.41 -13.21
N PRO A 20 9.34 7.57 -12.66
CA PRO A 20 10.74 7.97 -12.58
C PRO A 20 11.52 6.94 -11.76
N SER A 21 12.74 6.61 -12.19
CA SER A 21 13.56 5.60 -11.49
C SER A 21 13.86 5.98 -10.04
N ASN A 22 13.99 7.28 -9.74
CA ASN A 22 14.34 7.79 -8.42
C ASN A 22 13.11 8.06 -7.53
N LEU A 23 11.93 7.58 -7.93
CA LEU A 23 10.72 7.75 -7.15
C LEU A 23 10.76 6.82 -5.94
N GLN A 24 10.69 7.40 -4.75
CA GLN A 24 10.62 6.70 -3.47
C GLN A 24 9.18 6.52 -3.01
N CYS A 25 8.32 7.44 -3.44
CA CYS A 25 6.98 7.57 -2.90
C CYS A 25 6.01 7.99 -4.00
N LEU A 26 4.96 7.18 -4.19
CA LEU A 26 3.79 7.52 -4.98
C LEU A 26 2.54 7.34 -4.12
N PHE A 27 1.84 8.43 -3.88
CA PHE A 27 0.53 8.39 -3.24
C PHE A 27 -0.53 8.93 -4.18
N THR A 28 -1.55 8.13 -4.43
CA THR A 28 -2.76 8.58 -5.13
C THR A 28 -3.98 8.41 -4.23
N SER A 29 -4.76 9.47 -4.07
CA SER A 29 -5.99 9.45 -3.28
C SER A 29 -7.13 10.16 -4.02
N ASN A 30 -8.35 9.67 -3.81
CA ASN A 30 -9.57 10.23 -4.39
C ASN A 30 -9.51 10.52 -5.92
N CYS A 31 -8.91 9.59 -6.67
CA CYS A 31 -8.79 9.65 -8.14
C CYS A 31 -9.66 8.55 -8.78
N PRO A 32 -10.98 8.77 -8.99
CA PRO A 32 -11.93 7.71 -9.33
C PRO A 32 -11.75 7.11 -10.73
N GLN A 33 -11.20 7.88 -11.67
CA GLN A 33 -10.94 7.41 -13.03
C GLN A 33 -9.55 6.78 -13.22
N MET A 34 -8.73 6.78 -12.16
CA MET A 34 -7.37 6.31 -12.25
C MET A 34 -7.38 4.79 -12.34
N LYS A 35 -6.74 4.27 -13.38
CA LYS A 35 -6.55 2.84 -13.58
C LYS A 35 -5.42 2.34 -12.67
N PRO A 36 -5.47 1.06 -12.27
CA PRO A 36 -4.35 0.44 -11.58
C PRO A 36 -3.06 0.66 -12.37
N LEU A 37 -2.02 1.02 -11.64
CA LEU A 37 -0.69 1.07 -12.23
C LEU A 37 -0.33 -0.34 -12.67
N ASN A 38 0.04 -0.50 -13.94
CA ASN A 38 0.60 -1.74 -14.44
C ASN A 38 2.05 -1.84 -13.94
N LEU A 39 2.19 -2.13 -12.63
CA LEU A 39 3.47 -2.38 -12.01
C LEU A 39 3.95 -3.75 -12.48
N ASP A 40 4.83 -3.77 -13.48
CA ASP A 40 5.57 -4.97 -13.81
C ASP A 40 6.75 -5.15 -12.82
N PRO A 41 7.20 -6.40 -12.58
CA PRO A 41 8.30 -6.67 -11.67
C PRO A 41 9.60 -5.94 -12.04
N GLN A 42 9.89 -5.77 -13.33
CA GLN A 42 11.14 -5.16 -13.80
C GLN A 42 11.16 -3.66 -13.51
N MET A 43 10.05 -2.96 -13.70
CA MET A 43 9.93 -1.52 -13.39
C MET A 43 10.09 -1.27 -11.89
N LEU A 44 9.47 -2.10 -11.04
CA LEU A 44 9.66 -2.02 -9.60
C LEU A 44 11.12 -2.29 -9.21
N TRP A 45 11.76 -3.29 -9.83
CA TRP A 45 13.14 -3.64 -9.52
C TRP A 45 14.09 -2.54 -9.94
N LYS A 46 13.93 -1.98 -11.14
CA LYS A 46 14.73 -0.87 -11.63
C LYS A 46 14.60 0.38 -10.75
N THR A 47 13.39 0.64 -10.25
CA THR A 47 13.15 1.71 -9.29
C THR A 47 13.91 1.43 -8.00
N PHE A 48 13.77 0.22 -7.46
CA PHE A 48 14.42 -0.21 -6.23
C PHE A 48 15.96 -0.20 -6.30
N GLU A 49 16.56 -0.73 -7.38
CA GLU A 49 18.01 -0.73 -7.62
C GLU A 49 18.61 0.68 -7.63
N SER A 50 17.89 1.66 -8.18
CA SER A 50 18.39 3.05 -8.21
C SER A 50 18.61 3.63 -6.80
N HIS A 51 17.85 3.15 -5.82
CA HIS A 51 17.94 3.57 -4.42
C HIS A 51 19.01 2.80 -3.64
N MET A 52 19.46 1.64 -4.14
CA MET A 52 20.46 0.79 -3.46
C MET A 52 21.88 1.35 -3.49
N ASN A 53 22.14 2.37 -4.31
CA ASN A 53 23.43 3.09 -4.32
C ASN A 53 23.51 4.17 -3.22
N GLN A 54 22.45 4.33 -2.41
CA GLN A 54 22.41 5.25 -1.28
C GLN A 54 22.87 4.53 0.01
N LYS A 55 23.34 5.30 1.01
CA LYS A 55 23.82 4.74 2.28
C LYS A 55 22.72 3.93 2.97
N GLU A 56 23.08 2.89 3.73
CA GLU A 56 22.11 1.99 4.38
C GLU A 56 21.09 2.70 5.27
N GLU A 57 21.54 3.72 6.00
CA GLU A 57 20.71 4.55 6.88
C GLU A 57 19.70 5.43 6.12
N ASP A 58 19.94 5.64 4.82
CA ASP A 58 19.11 6.47 3.93
C ASP A 58 18.27 5.64 2.94
N ARG A 59 18.33 4.29 2.98
CA ARG A 59 17.63 3.47 1.99
C ARG A 59 16.12 3.69 2.10
N PRO A 60 15.50 4.35 1.11
CA PRO A 60 14.09 4.65 1.17
C PRO A 60 13.28 3.36 0.96
N HIS A 61 12.27 3.17 1.80
CA HIS A 61 11.19 2.26 1.48
C HIS A 61 10.46 2.80 0.23
N LEU A 62 10.30 1.97 -0.80
CA LEU A 62 9.47 2.30 -1.96
C LEU A 62 7.99 2.12 -1.58
N TRP A 63 7.26 3.21 -1.44
CA TRP A 63 5.83 3.20 -1.17
C TRP A 63 5.04 3.57 -2.42
N VAL A 64 4.16 2.70 -2.86
CA VAL A 64 3.28 2.94 -4.01
C VAL A 64 1.85 2.60 -3.60
N THR A 65 0.96 3.60 -3.62
CA THR A 65 -0.48 3.33 -3.59
C THR A 65 -1.04 3.45 -5.01
N ASN A 66 -1.73 2.41 -5.45
CA ASN A 66 -2.45 2.39 -6.71
C ASN A 66 -3.95 2.15 -6.44
N PRO A 67 -4.84 2.69 -7.28
CA PRO A 67 -6.22 2.26 -7.27
C PRO A 67 -6.29 0.82 -7.79
N GLY A 68 -6.99 -0.05 -7.09
CA GLY A 68 -7.09 -1.47 -7.45
C GLY A 68 -7.60 -2.27 -6.26
N ARG A 69 -8.18 -3.44 -6.54
CA ARG A 69 -8.69 -4.36 -5.51
C ARG A 69 -8.04 -5.74 -5.57
N GLU A 70 -7.17 -5.95 -6.55
CA GLU A 70 -6.55 -7.24 -6.81
C GLU A 70 -5.05 -7.13 -6.63
N ILE A 71 -4.46 -8.17 -6.03
CA ILE A 71 -3.02 -8.33 -5.94
C ILE A 71 -2.52 -8.79 -7.32
N PRO A 72 -1.47 -8.17 -7.89
CA PRO A 72 -0.93 -8.61 -9.18
C PRO A 72 -0.51 -10.09 -9.15
N PRO A 73 -0.78 -10.86 -10.22
CA PRO A 73 -0.58 -12.31 -10.22
C PRO A 73 0.87 -12.76 -10.09
N TRP A 74 1.83 -11.84 -10.27
CA TRP A 74 3.26 -12.11 -10.12
C TRP A 74 3.74 -12.10 -8.65
N PHE A 75 2.88 -11.79 -7.68
CA PHE A 75 3.17 -12.03 -6.26
C PHE A 75 2.93 -13.50 -5.91
N ASN A 76 4.02 -14.22 -5.60
CA ASN A 76 4.01 -15.66 -5.36
C ASN A 76 3.43 -16.10 -3.99
N ASN A 77 3.18 -15.17 -3.06
CA ASN A 77 2.64 -15.45 -1.72
C ASN A 77 1.38 -14.61 -1.46
N GLN A 78 0.22 -15.16 -1.78
CA GLN A 78 -1.09 -14.49 -1.60
C GLN A 78 -1.86 -14.95 -0.36
N LYS A 79 -1.26 -15.81 0.48
CA LYS A 79 -1.89 -16.30 1.71
C LYS A 79 -1.73 -15.27 2.82
N VAL A 80 -2.85 -14.91 3.44
CA VAL A 80 -2.91 -14.00 4.58
C VAL A 80 -3.59 -14.72 5.73
N ASP A 81 -2.92 -14.76 6.88
CA ASP A 81 -3.50 -15.29 8.11
C ASP A 81 -4.07 -14.11 8.91
N PHE A 82 -5.40 -14.07 9.06
CA PHE A 82 -6.05 -13.11 9.93
C PHE A 82 -5.87 -13.54 11.38
N ILE A 83 -5.26 -12.66 12.18
CA ILE A 83 -5.02 -12.91 13.59
C ILE A 83 -6.00 -12.07 14.40
N LYS A 84 -6.62 -12.68 15.42
CA LYS A 84 -7.40 -11.91 16.39
C LYS A 84 -6.47 -10.85 17.00
N PRO A 85 -6.90 -9.58 17.11
CA PRO A 85 -6.12 -8.57 17.81
C PRO A 85 -5.85 -9.10 19.22
N PHE A 86 -4.60 -9.47 19.52
CA PHE A 86 -4.25 -9.87 20.88
C PHE A 86 -4.53 -8.67 21.80
N HIS A 87 -4.91 -8.94 23.05
CA HIS A 87 -4.96 -7.93 24.11
C HIS A 87 -3.52 -7.50 24.49
N HIS A 88 -2.77 -6.97 23.53
CA HIS A 88 -1.46 -6.40 23.77
C HIS A 88 -1.66 -4.94 24.21
N PRO A 89 -1.03 -4.48 25.30
CA PRO A 89 -1.22 -3.11 25.80
C PRO A 89 -0.91 -1.99 24.79
N TYR A 90 -0.17 -2.29 23.71
CA TYR A 90 0.10 -1.36 22.61
C TYR A 90 -1.04 -1.23 21.58
N ASN A 91 -2.01 -2.16 21.55
CA ASN A 91 -3.15 -2.10 20.62
C ASN A 91 -4.17 -1.01 20.98
N LYS A 92 -4.09 -0.44 22.19
CA LYS A 92 -4.99 0.65 22.62
C LYS A 92 -4.70 1.98 21.91
N LEU A 93 -3.53 2.13 21.27
CA LEU A 93 -3.10 3.35 20.57
C LEU A 93 -3.38 3.32 19.06
N LEU A 94 -3.54 2.14 18.46
CA LEU A 94 -3.65 1.99 17.01
C LEU A 94 -5.08 1.80 16.48
N SER A 95 -6.07 1.57 17.36
CA SER A 95 -7.49 1.40 16.99
C SER A 95 -7.70 0.56 15.71
N CYS A 96 -6.92 -0.51 15.54
CA CYS A 96 -7.04 -1.37 14.37
C CYS A 96 -8.14 -2.39 14.60
N ASP A 97 -9.18 -2.34 13.77
CA ASP A 97 -10.31 -3.29 13.81
C ASP A 97 -9.91 -4.70 13.34
N SER A 98 -8.74 -4.84 12.71
CA SER A 98 -8.24 -6.12 12.18
C SER A 98 -6.72 -6.15 12.12
N MET A 99 -6.13 -7.33 12.34
CA MET A 99 -4.70 -7.58 12.23
C MET A 99 -4.46 -8.78 11.30
N ALA A 100 -3.50 -8.63 10.40
CA ALA A 100 -3.10 -9.67 9.47
C ALA A 100 -1.60 -9.97 9.62
N SER A 101 -1.23 -11.23 9.42
CA SER A 101 0.17 -11.66 9.37
C SER A 101 0.44 -12.36 8.05
N ILE A 102 1.59 -12.03 7.46
CA ILE A 102 2.09 -12.65 6.24
C ILE A 102 3.42 -13.29 6.60
N LYS A 103 3.49 -14.61 6.48
CA LYS A 103 4.74 -15.36 6.65
C LYS A 103 5.37 -15.52 5.27
N VAL A 104 6.64 -15.11 5.16
CA VAL A 104 7.43 -15.27 3.94
C VAL A 104 8.62 -16.16 4.27
N GLU A 105 8.67 -17.32 3.62
CA GLU A 105 9.87 -18.16 3.64
C GLU A 105 10.87 -17.59 2.64
N VAL A 106 12.03 -17.17 3.14
CA VAL A 106 13.11 -16.63 2.30
C VAL A 106 13.92 -17.81 1.76
N PRO A 107 13.98 -18.03 0.43
CA PRO A 107 14.73 -19.15 -0.13
C PRO A 107 16.22 -19.11 0.20
N ASP A 108 16.85 -20.27 0.37
CA ASP A 108 18.27 -20.37 0.75
C ASP A 108 19.22 -19.68 -0.24
N HIS A 109 18.88 -19.65 -1.53
CA HIS A 109 19.68 -18.95 -2.54
C HIS A 109 19.70 -17.42 -2.35
N CYS A 110 18.72 -16.86 -1.62
CA CYS A 110 18.77 -15.46 -1.19
C CYS A 110 19.82 -15.25 -0.08
N GLN A 111 20.26 -16.29 0.61
CA GLN A 111 21.33 -16.18 1.62
C GLN A 111 22.73 -16.25 1.00
N SER A 112 22.87 -16.95 -0.14
CA SER A 112 24.16 -17.13 -0.83
C SER A 112 24.41 -16.14 -1.96
N SER A 113 23.42 -15.33 -2.34
CA SER A 113 23.52 -14.30 -3.38
C SER A 113 23.21 -12.91 -2.83
N LYS A 114 23.45 -11.87 -3.64
CA LYS A 114 23.10 -10.49 -3.29
C LYS A 114 21.57 -10.37 -3.20
N TRP A 115 21.03 -10.46 -1.99
CA TRP A 115 19.62 -10.26 -1.70
C TRP A 115 19.28 -8.78 -1.58
N TRP A 116 18.14 -8.39 -2.17
CA TRP A 116 17.75 -7.00 -2.30
C TRP A 116 16.58 -6.61 -1.40
N GLY A 117 15.73 -7.56 -0.99
CA GLY A 117 14.67 -7.30 -0.01
C GLY A 117 13.39 -8.08 -0.28
N ILE A 118 12.29 -7.56 0.26
CA ILE A 118 10.94 -8.11 0.16
C ILE A 118 10.01 -7.05 -0.41
N ALA A 119 9.22 -7.41 -1.41
CA ALA A 119 8.10 -6.60 -1.87
C ALA A 119 6.80 -7.11 -1.23
N ILE A 120 6.05 -6.21 -0.60
CA ILE A 120 4.75 -6.53 0.03
C ILE A 120 3.68 -5.75 -0.73
N CYS A 121 2.61 -6.44 -1.15
CA CYS A 121 1.43 -5.83 -1.75
C CYS A 121 0.21 -6.11 -0.88
N LEU A 122 -0.53 -5.05 -0.54
CA LEU A 122 -1.74 -5.12 0.25
C LEU A 122 -2.89 -4.56 -0.59
N ALA A 123 -3.93 -5.35 -0.79
CA ALA A 123 -5.21 -4.87 -1.32
C ALA A 123 -6.11 -4.52 -0.13
N LEU A 124 -6.45 -3.25 0.01
CA LEU A 124 -7.26 -2.75 1.13
C LEU A 124 -8.62 -2.30 0.61
N GLU A 125 -9.69 -2.72 1.29
CA GLU A 125 -11.02 -2.18 1.06
C GLU A 125 -11.21 -0.91 1.89
N PRO A 126 -11.82 0.15 1.32
CA PRO A 126 -12.16 1.33 2.09
C PRO A 126 -13.18 0.95 3.17
N LEU A 127 -12.98 1.44 4.39
CA LEU A 127 -13.99 1.33 5.45
C LEU A 127 -15.27 1.99 4.94
N THR A 128 -16.34 1.21 4.74
CA THR A 128 -17.68 1.76 4.57
C THR A 128 -18.07 2.38 5.89
N MET A 129 -17.77 3.67 6.07
CA MET A 129 -18.38 4.46 7.12
C MET A 129 -19.86 4.53 6.79
N GLN A 130 -20.67 3.68 7.44
CA GLN A 130 -22.12 3.84 7.42
C GLN A 130 -22.39 5.18 8.09
N HIS A 131 -22.64 6.19 7.26
CA HIS A 131 -23.23 7.44 7.72
C HIS A 131 -24.64 7.08 8.17
N ASN A 132 -24.81 6.72 9.44
CA ASN A 132 -26.12 6.65 10.07
C ASN A 132 -26.68 8.07 10.11
N SER A 133 -27.26 8.51 8.99
CA SER A 133 -28.16 9.65 8.94
C SER A 133 -29.50 9.22 9.53
N SER A 134 -29.52 8.98 10.85
CA SER A 134 -30.74 8.97 11.62
C SER A 134 -30.71 10.20 12.52
N SER A 135 -31.10 11.34 11.94
CA SER A 135 -31.54 12.48 12.73
C SER A 135 -32.72 12.03 13.59
N PRO A 136 -32.72 12.22 14.92
CA PRO A 136 -33.92 12.07 15.70
C PRO A 136 -34.83 13.27 15.37
N SER A 137 -35.95 13.00 14.70
CA SER A 137 -37.07 13.92 14.63
C SER A 137 -37.63 14.10 16.04
N HIS A 138 -37.19 15.14 16.74
CA HIS A 138 -37.92 15.64 17.90
C HIS A 138 -39.17 16.37 17.39
N VAL A 139 -40.29 15.65 17.40
CA VAL A 139 -41.63 16.26 17.36
C VAL A 139 -41.79 17.00 18.69
N PHE A 140 -41.94 18.32 18.63
CA PHE A 140 -42.49 19.11 19.72
C PHE A 140 -44.01 19.11 19.53
N ASP A 141 -44.73 18.37 20.36
CA ASP A 141 -46.16 18.62 20.55
C ASP A 141 -46.34 19.77 21.55
N SER A 142 -47.24 20.68 21.18
CA SER A 142 -47.60 21.92 21.91
C SER A 142 -48.58 21.68 23.03
#